data_AF-A0A1I5IKP6-F1
#
_entry.id   AF-A0A1I5IKP6-F1
#
_cell.length_a   1.000
_cell.length_b   1.000
_cell.length_c   1.000
_cell.angle_alpha   90.00
_cell.angle_beta   90.00
_cell.angle_gamma   90.00
#
_symmetry.space_group_name_H-M   'P 1'
#
loop_
_entity.id
_entity.type
_entity.pdbx_description
1 polymer ?
#
loop_
_entity_poly.entity_id
_entity_poly.type
_entity_poly.pdbx_seq_one_letter_code
_entity_poly.pdbx_strand_id
1 'polypeptide(L)'
;MSEPTLLNKEIRDWLMDCGLFDQLLPVDFAAASGYFSISAIAEGEAIFHEGDAGSFMCIIHTGQVAVQKTGPDGQPVTIATLRSGRAFGEMAVLDGERRSASCIAASDCQLLNLGKDSLEKMLNDAPKIAAKIIRALAVSLSKRLRMADGQLLSQQV
;
A
#
# COMPACT_ATOMS: atom_id res chain seq x y z
N MET A 1 -2.95 -7.26 -28.60
CA MET A 1 -3.26 -7.45 -27.17
C MET A 1 -2.85 -8.86 -26.81
N SER A 2 -1.82 -9.03 -25.99
CA SER A 2 -1.40 -10.34 -25.51
C SER A 2 -2.43 -10.87 -24.51
N GLU A 3 -2.71 -12.17 -24.51
CA GLU A 3 -3.60 -12.78 -23.50
C GLU A 3 -3.08 -12.50 -22.08
N PRO A 4 -3.95 -12.16 -21.12
CA PRO A 4 -3.54 -12.01 -19.73
C PRO A 4 -3.01 -13.34 -19.19
N THR A 5 -1.81 -13.34 -18.62
CA THR A 5 -1.28 -14.47 -17.84
C THR A 5 -2.18 -14.76 -16.64
N LEU A 6 -2.15 -16.00 -16.12
CA LEU A 6 -2.88 -16.39 -14.90
C LEU A 6 -2.58 -15.44 -13.72
N LEU A 7 -1.32 -15.04 -13.57
CA LEU A 7 -0.88 -14.08 -12.56
C LEU A 7 -1.57 -12.70 -12.72
N ASN A 8 -1.70 -12.19 -13.95
CA ASN A 8 -2.38 -10.92 -14.19
C ASN A 8 -3.87 -11.01 -13.85
N LYS A 9 -4.49 -12.18 -14.06
CA LYS A 9 -5.88 -12.43 -13.67
C LYS A 9 -6.04 -12.41 -12.15
N GLU A 10 -5.14 -13.07 -11.43
CA GLU A 10 -5.14 -13.09 -9.95
C GLU A 10 -4.94 -11.68 -9.37
N ILE A 11 -3.95 -10.94 -9.85
CA ILE A 11 -3.70 -9.55 -9.44
C ILE A 11 -4.93 -8.67 -9.69
N ARG A 12 -5.54 -8.79 -10.87
CA ARG A 12 -6.76 -8.06 -11.22
C ARG A 12 -7.87 -8.34 -10.21
N ASP A 13 -8.07 -9.61 -9.88
CA ASP A 13 -9.12 -10.03 -8.94
C ASP A 13 -8.85 -9.46 -7.54
N TRP A 14 -7.59 -9.49 -7.07
CA TRP A 14 -7.21 -8.88 -5.79
C TRP A 14 -7.36 -7.35 -5.77
N LEU A 15 -7.07 -6.67 -6.89
CA LEU A 15 -7.29 -5.24 -7.02
C LEU A 15 -8.78 -4.88 -6.94
N MET A 16 -9.66 -5.73 -7.48
CA MET A 16 -11.11 -5.56 -7.37
C MET A 16 -11.60 -5.78 -5.93
N ASP A 17 -11.06 -6.78 -5.24
CA ASP A 17 -11.50 -7.15 -3.88
C ASP A 17 -11.00 -6.19 -2.79
N CYS A 18 -9.92 -5.42 -3.03
CA CYS A 18 -9.32 -4.59 -1.99
C CYS A 18 -10.17 -3.39 -1.54
N GLY A 19 -11.19 -3.00 -2.31
CA GLY A 19 -12.10 -1.90 -1.97
C GLY A 19 -11.43 -0.51 -1.89
N LEU A 20 -10.21 -0.38 -2.42
CA LEU A 20 -9.47 0.89 -2.45
C LEU A 20 -9.80 1.73 -3.69
N PHE A 21 -10.19 1.07 -4.78
CA PHE A 21 -10.18 1.60 -6.14
C PHE A 21 -11.57 1.81 -6.74
N ASP A 22 -12.46 2.46 -5.99
CA ASP A 22 -13.88 2.64 -6.34
C ASP A 22 -14.16 3.34 -7.69
N GLN A 23 -13.16 4.01 -8.27
CA GLN A 23 -13.29 4.72 -9.55
C GLN A 23 -12.77 3.95 -10.76
N LEU A 24 -12.15 2.79 -10.54
CA LEU A 24 -11.69 1.91 -11.61
C LEU A 24 -12.88 1.12 -12.16
N LEU A 25 -12.98 1.06 -13.49
CA LEU A 25 -13.89 0.19 -14.21
C LEU A 25 -13.24 -1.20 -14.39
N PRO A 26 -14.02 -2.26 -14.70
CA PRO A 26 -13.46 -3.60 -14.96
C PRO A 26 -12.30 -3.64 -15.96
N VAL A 27 -12.37 -2.81 -17.01
CA VAL A 27 -11.29 -2.67 -18.01
C VAL A 27 -10.03 -2.02 -17.43
N ASP A 28 -10.18 -1.09 -16.49
CA ASP A 28 -9.05 -0.42 -15.83
C ASP A 28 -8.29 -1.39 -14.94
N PHE A 29 -8.98 -2.31 -14.25
CA PHE A 29 -8.33 -3.32 -13.41
C PHE A 29 -7.45 -4.28 -14.23
N ALA A 30 -7.92 -4.69 -15.41
CA ALA A 30 -7.14 -5.55 -16.30
C ALA A 30 -5.85 -4.84 -16.74
N ALA A 31 -5.93 -3.57 -17.13
CA ALA A 31 -4.77 -2.78 -17.51
C ALA A 31 -3.85 -2.45 -16.32
N ALA A 32 -4.41 -2.17 -15.14
CA ALA A 32 -3.65 -1.91 -13.93
C ALA A 32 -2.87 -3.14 -13.46
N SER A 33 -3.40 -4.35 -13.64
CA SER A 33 -2.78 -5.58 -13.15
C SER A 33 -1.33 -5.78 -13.63
N GLY A 34 -1.01 -5.35 -14.85
CA GLY A 34 0.35 -5.49 -15.41
C GLY A 34 1.42 -4.61 -14.75
N TYR A 35 1.04 -3.71 -13.84
CA TYR A 35 1.96 -2.83 -13.11
C TYR A 35 2.21 -3.29 -11.67
N PHE A 36 1.42 -4.26 -11.18
CA PHE A 36 1.52 -4.77 -9.83
C PHE A 36 2.23 -6.13 -9.82
N SER A 37 2.72 -6.53 -8.66
CA SER A 37 3.19 -7.89 -8.38
C SER A 37 2.61 -8.40 -7.07
N ILE A 38 2.74 -9.71 -6.83
CA ILE A 38 2.33 -10.34 -5.57
C ILE A 38 3.58 -10.72 -4.78
N SER A 39 3.55 -10.54 -3.46
CA SER A 39 4.52 -11.13 -2.54
C SER A 39 3.81 -11.84 -1.39
N ALA A 40 4.47 -12.87 -0.86
CA ALA A 40 4.12 -13.51 0.40
C ALA A 40 5.20 -13.18 1.43
N ILE A 41 4.78 -12.80 2.63
CA ILE A 41 5.66 -12.40 3.74
C ILE A 41 5.23 -13.18 4.98
N ALA A 42 6.17 -13.87 5.64
CA ALA A 42 5.85 -14.68 6.80
C ALA A 42 5.64 -13.82 8.06
N GLU A 43 4.89 -14.34 9.03
CA GLU A 43 4.75 -13.68 10.34
C GLU A 43 6.13 -13.32 10.95
N GLY A 44 6.25 -12.09 11.44
CA GLY A 44 7.47 -11.56 12.05
C GLY A 44 8.49 -10.98 11.06
N GLU A 45 8.32 -11.18 9.75
CA GLU A 45 9.24 -10.63 8.75
C GLU A 45 9.01 -9.13 8.52
N ALA A 46 10.11 -8.40 8.36
CA ALA A 46 10.08 -7.00 8.00
C ALA A 46 9.81 -6.83 6.50
N ILE A 47 8.81 -6.00 6.17
CA ILE A 47 8.50 -5.60 4.80
C ILE A 47 9.42 -4.45 4.39
N PHE A 48 9.64 -3.50 5.31
CA PHE A 48 10.66 -2.45 5.23
C PHE A 48 10.83 -1.78 6.61
N HIS A 49 11.95 -1.08 6.81
CA HIS A 49 12.25 -0.37 8.05
C HIS A 49 12.09 1.15 7.91
N GLU A 50 11.82 1.82 9.02
CA GLU A 50 11.86 3.28 9.13
C GLU A 50 13.23 3.81 8.64
N GLY A 51 13.21 4.86 7.83
CA GLY A 51 14.42 5.47 7.28
C GLY A 51 15.00 4.80 6.02
N ASP A 52 14.49 3.63 5.62
CA ASP A 52 14.85 3.01 4.34
C ASP A 52 14.44 3.89 3.16
N ALA A 53 15.11 3.72 2.01
CA ALA A 53 14.61 4.27 0.76
C ALA A 53 13.31 3.55 0.36
N GLY A 54 12.26 4.28 0.01
CA GLY A 54 10.99 3.68 -0.40
C GLY A 54 10.90 3.48 -1.91
N SER A 55 10.97 2.23 -2.37
CA SER A 55 10.89 1.89 -3.80
C SER A 55 9.56 1.26 -4.21
N PHE A 56 8.68 0.92 -3.27
CA PHE A 56 7.37 0.31 -3.54
C PHE A 56 6.35 0.60 -2.44
N MET A 57 5.08 0.44 -2.75
CA MET A 57 3.98 0.44 -1.79
C MET A 57 3.25 -0.91 -1.85
N CYS A 58 2.48 -1.19 -0.81
CA CYS A 58 1.77 -2.46 -0.66
C CYS A 58 0.27 -2.25 -0.41
N ILE A 59 -0.53 -3.23 -0.80
CA ILE A 59 -1.93 -3.38 -0.40
C ILE A 59 -2.08 -4.77 0.20
N ILE A 60 -2.63 -4.85 1.40
CA ILE A 60 -2.83 -6.13 2.09
C ILE A 60 -4.00 -6.86 1.44
N HIS A 61 -3.75 -8.01 0.81
CA HIS A 61 -4.80 -8.91 0.36
C HIS A 61 -5.27 -9.79 1.53
N THR A 62 -4.35 -10.49 2.16
CA THR A 62 -4.59 -11.30 3.38
C THR A 62 -3.52 -11.00 4.44
N GLY A 63 -3.87 -11.23 5.71
CA GLY A 63 -2.97 -11.04 6.85
C GLY A 63 -3.08 -9.68 7.55
N GLN A 64 -2.11 -9.38 8.40
CA GLN A 64 -2.03 -8.18 9.21
C GLN A 64 -0.61 -7.62 9.22
N VAL A 65 -0.47 -6.29 9.23
CA VAL A 65 0.82 -5.60 9.24
C VAL A 65 0.88 -4.64 10.42
N ALA A 66 1.88 -4.78 11.27
CA ALA A 66 2.20 -3.83 12.33
C ALA A 66 3.04 -2.68 11.78
N VAL A 67 2.57 -1.45 11.98
CA VAL A 67 3.31 -0.22 11.67
C VAL A 67 4.01 0.24 12.94
N GLN A 68 5.33 0.34 12.90
CA GLN A 68 6.16 0.63 14.06
C GLN A 68 7.00 1.89 13.84
N LYS A 69 7.13 2.72 14.88
CA LYS A 69 8.07 3.84 14.91
C LYS A 69 9.09 3.66 16.01
N THR A 70 10.27 4.23 15.81
CA THR A 70 11.28 4.32 16.86
C THR A 70 10.81 5.28 17.95
N GLY A 71 10.65 4.77 19.17
CA GLY A 71 10.26 5.53 20.35
C GLY A 71 11.41 6.40 20.92
N PRO A 72 11.14 7.24 21.92
CA PRO A 72 12.15 8.12 22.51
C PRO A 72 13.34 7.40 23.17
N ASP A 73 13.13 6.16 23.60
CA ASP A 73 14.13 5.26 24.19
C ASP A 73 14.87 4.41 23.14
N GLY A 74 14.60 4.65 21.85
CA GLY A 74 15.14 3.88 20.73
C GLY A 74 14.45 2.54 20.48
N GLN A 75 13.40 2.19 21.23
CA GLN A 75 12.69 0.93 21.07
C GLN A 75 11.53 1.05 20.06
N PRO A 76 11.21 0.00 19.29
CA PRO A 76 10.09 0.03 18.36
C PRO A 76 8.75 0.08 19.13
N VAL A 77 7.90 1.04 18.76
CA VAL A 77 6.54 1.20 19.27
C VAL A 77 5.55 0.96 18.13
N THR A 78 4.62 0.01 18.32
CA THR A 78 3.55 -0.23 17.34
C THR A 78 2.51 0.87 17.44
N ILE A 79 2.38 1.66 16.37
CA ILE A 79 1.45 2.80 16.30
C ILE A 79 0.13 2.46 15.59
N ALA A 80 0.12 1.38 14.80
CA ALA A 80 -1.08 0.87 14.14
C ALA A 80 -0.92 -0.60 13.73
N THR A 81 -2.03 -1.32 13.63
CA THR A 81 -2.10 -2.63 12.96
C THR A 81 -3.07 -2.54 11.79
N LEU A 82 -2.55 -2.75 10.59
CA LEU A 82 -3.30 -2.72 9.33
C LEU A 82 -3.79 -4.12 8.98
N ARG A 83 -4.93 -4.18 8.29
CA ARG A 83 -5.61 -5.42 7.86
C ARG A 83 -5.86 -5.39 6.36
N SER A 84 -6.38 -6.48 5.81
CA SER A 84 -6.81 -6.60 4.41
C SER A 84 -7.57 -5.37 3.87
N GLY A 85 -7.29 -5.02 2.62
CA GLY A 85 -7.83 -3.85 1.91
C GLY A 85 -7.10 -2.54 2.20
N ARG A 86 -6.14 -2.52 3.14
CA ARG A 86 -5.37 -1.30 3.47
C ARG A 86 -4.09 -1.20 2.64
N ALA A 87 -3.90 -0.03 2.03
CA ALA A 87 -2.62 0.37 1.44
C ALA A 87 -1.68 0.98 2.48
N PHE A 88 -0.38 0.68 2.36
CA PHE A 88 0.70 1.24 3.18
C PHE A 88 1.99 1.38 2.37
N GLY A 89 2.93 2.19 2.88
CA GLY A 89 4.19 2.50 2.20
C GLY A 89 4.04 3.42 0.98
N GLU A 90 2.83 3.93 0.71
CA GLU A 90 2.56 4.79 -0.44
C GLU A 90 3.21 6.16 -0.34
N MET A 91 3.45 6.68 0.87
CA MET A 91 4.03 8.01 1.07
C MET A 91 5.36 8.15 0.32
N ALA A 92 6.32 7.27 0.63
CA ALA A 92 7.64 7.28 0.02
C ALA A 92 7.63 7.07 -1.50
N VAL A 93 6.63 6.36 -2.04
CA VAL A 93 6.46 6.22 -3.50
C VAL A 93 5.94 7.50 -4.13
N LEU A 94 5.08 8.24 -3.42
CA LEU A 94 4.42 9.46 -3.92
C LEU A 94 5.29 10.71 -3.77
N ASP A 95 6.01 10.87 -2.66
CA ASP A 95 6.82 12.05 -2.37
C ASP A 95 8.34 11.84 -2.57
N GLY A 96 8.79 10.59 -2.64
CA GLY A 96 10.20 10.24 -2.79
C GLY A 96 11.02 10.31 -1.50
N GLU A 97 10.38 10.54 -0.35
CA GLU A 97 11.02 10.57 0.96
C GLU A 97 11.33 9.16 1.48
N ARG A 98 12.06 9.09 2.59
CA ARG A 98 12.35 7.82 3.28
C ARG A 98 11.09 7.24 3.93
N ARG A 99 11.12 5.94 4.25
CA ARG A 99 10.06 5.27 5.02
C ARG A 99 9.81 6.01 6.33
N SER A 100 8.56 6.41 6.57
CA SER A 100 8.15 7.14 7.78
C SER A 100 8.00 6.25 9.03
N ALA A 101 7.95 4.93 8.83
CA ALA A 101 7.78 3.90 9.85
C ALA A 101 8.23 2.53 9.30
N SER A 102 8.59 1.62 10.19
CA SER A 102 8.78 0.20 9.87
C SER A 102 7.43 -0.49 9.68
N CYS A 103 7.38 -1.48 8.78
CA CYS A 103 6.20 -2.33 8.60
C CYS A 103 6.61 -3.79 8.72
N ILE A 104 6.05 -4.48 9.72
CA ILE A 104 6.34 -5.87 10.05
C ILE A 104 5.08 -6.70 9.84
N ALA A 105 5.20 -7.88 9.24
CA ALA A 105 4.09 -8.82 9.15
C ALA A 105 3.69 -9.31 10.56
N ALA A 106 2.46 -8.99 10.98
CA ALA A 106 1.88 -9.43 12.25
C ALA A 106 1.14 -10.77 12.15
N SER A 107 1.05 -11.31 10.93
CA SER A 107 0.65 -12.67 10.57
C SER A 107 1.25 -12.96 9.18
N ASP A 108 1.12 -14.19 8.69
CA ASP A 108 1.38 -14.47 7.27
C ASP A 108 0.54 -13.53 6.39
N CYS A 109 1.19 -12.90 5.41
CA CYS A 109 0.62 -11.87 4.56
C CYS A 109 0.76 -12.22 3.09
N GLN A 110 -0.29 -11.91 2.32
CA GLN A 110 -0.18 -11.77 0.87
C GLN A 110 -0.44 -10.31 0.49
N LEU A 111 0.47 -9.75 -0.30
CA LEU A 111 0.50 -8.33 -0.62
C LEU A 111 0.47 -8.12 -2.14
N LEU A 112 -0.30 -7.12 -2.57
CA LEU A 112 -0.10 -6.50 -3.88
C LEU A 112 0.95 -5.40 -3.75
N ASN A 113 1.94 -5.39 -4.63
CA ASN A 113 3.01 -4.39 -4.63
C ASN A 113 2.94 -3.51 -5.88
N LEU A 114 3.11 -2.20 -5.70
CA LEU A 114 3.32 -1.25 -6.79
C LEU A 114 4.67 -0.56 -6.58
N GLY A 115 5.61 -0.84 -7.48
CA GLY A 115 6.92 -0.18 -7.48
C GLY A 115 6.85 1.25 -7.99
N LYS A 116 7.80 2.09 -7.57
CA LYS A 116 7.96 3.47 -8.05
C LYS A 116 8.09 3.51 -9.57
N ASP A 117 9.00 2.72 -10.13
CA ASP A 117 9.22 2.64 -11.59
C ASP A 117 7.96 2.15 -12.32
N SER A 118 7.19 1.23 -11.72
CA SER A 118 5.92 0.76 -12.29
C SER A 118 4.85 1.85 -12.26
N LEU A 119 4.79 2.67 -11.20
CA LEU A 119 3.91 3.84 -11.16
C LEU A 119 4.31 4.89 -12.18
N GLU A 120 5.60 5.17 -12.33
CA GLU A 120 6.13 6.09 -13.37
C GLU A 120 5.80 5.58 -14.77
N LYS A 121 5.96 4.28 -15.01
CA LYS A 121 5.54 3.66 -16.27
C LYS A 121 4.03 3.80 -16.49
N MET A 122 3.22 3.57 -15.47
CA MET A 122 1.76 3.72 -15.55
C MET A 122 1.34 5.17 -15.84
N LEU A 123 2.04 6.15 -15.28
CA LEU A 123 1.81 7.57 -15.56
C LEU A 123 2.03 7.92 -17.04
N ASN A 124 3.00 7.28 -17.69
CA ASN A 124 3.30 7.49 -19.10
C ASN A 124 2.37 6.70 -20.03
N ASP A 125 2.20 5.40 -19.75
CA ASP A 125 1.52 4.47 -20.65
C ASP A 125 -0.01 4.47 -20.47
N ALA A 126 -0.50 4.76 -19.25
CA ALA A 126 -1.91 4.71 -18.88
C ALA A 126 -2.30 5.83 -17.91
N PRO A 127 -2.13 7.12 -18.29
CA PRO A 127 -2.28 8.27 -17.38
C PRO A 127 -3.64 8.37 -16.70
N LYS A 128 -4.73 7.96 -17.36
CA LYS A 128 -6.08 7.93 -16.77
C LYS A 128 -6.20 6.91 -15.64
N ILE A 129 -5.53 5.77 -15.76
CA ILE A 129 -5.51 4.72 -14.71
C ILE A 129 -4.64 5.21 -13.56
N ALA A 130 -3.44 5.72 -13.86
CA ALA A 130 -2.54 6.28 -12.84
C ALA A 130 -3.24 7.39 -12.02
N ALA A 131 -3.96 8.31 -12.67
CA ALA A 131 -4.72 9.35 -11.98
C ALA A 131 -5.77 8.79 -11.01
N LYS A 132 -6.47 7.71 -11.37
CA LYS A 132 -7.45 7.04 -10.50
C LYS A 132 -6.77 6.34 -9.31
N ILE A 133 -5.65 5.65 -9.54
CA ILE A 133 -4.85 5.03 -8.49
C ILE A 133 -4.34 6.09 -7.50
N ILE A 134 -3.70 7.15 -7.99
CA ILE A 134 -3.17 8.25 -7.16
C ILE A 134 -4.31 8.89 -6.36
N ARG A 135 -5.47 9.14 -6.98
CA ARG A 135 -6.62 9.69 -6.27
C ARG A 135 -7.11 8.76 -5.15
N ALA A 136 -7.17 7.45 -5.39
CA ALA A 136 -7.53 6.47 -4.36
C ALA A 136 -6.56 6.49 -3.17
N LEU A 137 -5.25 6.53 -3.44
CA LEU A 137 -4.21 6.66 -2.41
C LEU A 137 -4.34 7.97 -1.62
N ALA A 138 -4.53 9.10 -2.32
CA ALA A 138 -4.73 10.41 -1.71
C ALA A 138 -5.97 10.43 -0.80
N VAL A 139 -7.08 9.84 -1.23
CA VAL A 139 -8.30 9.72 -0.41
C VAL A 139 -8.05 8.84 0.82
N SER A 140 -7.31 7.73 0.68
CA SER A 140 -6.96 6.85 1.79
C SER A 140 -6.09 7.54 2.84
N LEU A 141 -5.04 8.24 2.40
CA LEU A 141 -4.19 9.10 3.22
C LEU A 141 -4.99 10.17 3.95
N SER A 142 -5.85 10.89 3.20
CA SER A 142 -6.72 11.93 3.75
C SER A 142 -7.67 11.41 4.83
N LYS A 143 -8.23 10.20 4.65
CA LYS A 143 -9.05 9.52 5.66
C LYS A 143 -8.23 9.19 6.90
N ARG A 144 -7.01 8.66 6.75
CA ARG A 144 -6.12 8.34 7.87
C ARG A 144 -5.70 9.57 8.67
N LEU A 145 -5.34 10.66 7.99
CA LEU A 145 -4.96 11.91 8.65
C LEU A 145 -6.10 12.44 9.52
N ARG A 146 -7.33 12.49 9.01
CA ARG A 146 -8.52 12.88 9.81
C ARG A 146 -8.73 11.98 11.03
N MET A 147 -8.48 10.69 10.93
CA MET A 147 -8.61 9.77 12.06
C MET A 147 -7.51 10.00 13.10
N ALA A 148 -6.27 10.20 12.66
CA ALA A 148 -5.14 10.47 13.54
C ALA A 148 -5.34 11.79 14.31
N ASP A 149 -5.77 12.86 13.63
CA ASP A 149 -6.07 14.15 14.25
C ASP A 149 -7.14 14.02 15.35
N GLY A 150 -8.20 13.24 15.10
CA GLY A 150 -9.24 12.96 16.09
C GLY A 150 -8.74 12.16 17.31
N GLN A 151 -7.80 11.23 17.10
CA GLN A 151 -7.22 10.43 18.18
C GLN A 151 -6.29 11.25 19.08
N LEU A 152 -5.52 12.19 18.52
CA LEU A 152 -4.66 13.08 19.28
C LEU A 152 -5.45 13.95 20.27
N LEU A 153 -6.65 14.42 19.87
CA LEU A 153 -7.55 15.17 20.76
C LEU A 153 -8.07 14.30 21.92
N SER A 154 -8.29 13.00 21.70
CA SER A 154 -8.80 12.09 22.73
C SER A 154 -7.76 11.66 23.78
N GLN A 155 -6.47 11.90 23.54
CA GLN A 155 -5.38 11.54 24.45
C GLN A 155 -4.96 12.69 25.39
N GLN A 156 -5.58 13.86 25.25
CA GLN A 156 -5.30 15.06 26.05
C GLN A 156 -6.38 15.36 27.12
N VAL A 157 -7.30 14.43 27.35
CA VAL A 157 -8.38 14.50 28.37
C VAL A 157 -8.22 13.36 29.34
#